data_AF-A0A7X6PWM5-F1
#
_entry.id   AF-A0A7X6PWM5-F1
#
_cell.length_a   1.000
_cell.length_b   1.000
_cell.length_c   1.000
_cell.angle_alpha   90.00
_cell.angle_beta   90.00
_cell.angle_gamma   90.00
#
_symmetry.space_group_name_H-M   'P 1'
#
loop_
_entity.id
_entity.type
_entity.pdbx_description
1 polymer ?
#
loop_
_entity_poly.entity_id
_entity_poly.type
_entity_poly.pdbx_seq_one_letter_code
_entity_poly.pdbx_strand_id
1 'polypeptide(L)'
;MGLVFYSGELNRMGTGLDFEKIMPYVIANYVPVGVLGLAIAGLLAAFMSTFDSTVNAGAAYIVNDIYKRYIRPEADNKSIIRMSYFASILIVVEGIAFGAYATSIHTIMQWLVSGLGGGFAAPNILKWHWWRLNGYGYFWGMVFGIGSALLCPVLFPGMDPLYAFPYIMLASAIASVAGSLLTEKDDEEVLIKFYTTVRPWGFWGPVREKAMKRDPSLASEISAGRDLLNVLIGVIWQMTFVFVPILLVMKSFKWMIFAVIIMVITSIFLKKNWYERLGND
;
A
#
# COMPACT_ATOMS: atom_id res chain seq x y z
N MET A 1 -17.40 -1.50 -21.57
CA MET A 1 -18.81 -1.28 -21.94
C MET A 1 -19.18 0.20 -21.86
N GLY A 2 -18.99 0.87 -20.71
CA GLY A 2 -19.24 2.32 -20.57
C GLY A 2 -18.59 3.17 -21.66
N LEU A 3 -17.28 3.04 -21.89
CA LEU A 3 -16.55 3.79 -22.94
C LEU A 3 -17.06 3.58 -24.39
N VAL A 4 -17.66 2.42 -24.71
CA VAL A 4 -18.14 2.14 -26.08
C VAL A 4 -19.52 2.77 -26.32
N PHE A 5 -20.42 2.69 -25.34
CA PHE A 5 -21.73 3.36 -25.39
C PHE A 5 -21.64 4.87 -25.14
N TYR A 6 -20.67 5.29 -24.32
CA TYR A 6 -20.41 6.68 -23.99
C TYR A 6 -19.55 7.37 -25.05
N SER A 7 -18.98 6.67 -26.04
CA SER A 7 -18.10 7.25 -27.07
C SER A 7 -18.73 8.43 -27.83
N GLY A 8 -20.04 8.41 -28.05
CA GLY A 8 -20.80 9.51 -28.66
C GLY A 8 -21.00 10.72 -27.74
N GLU A 9 -21.14 10.52 -26.43
CA GLU A 9 -21.27 11.59 -25.43
C GLU A 9 -19.91 12.12 -24.95
N LEU A 10 -18.89 11.25 -24.85
CA LEU A 10 -17.47 11.59 -24.69
C LEU A 10 -17.01 12.57 -25.76
N ASN A 11 -17.35 12.30 -27.03
CA ASN A 11 -17.03 13.20 -28.13
C ASN A 11 -17.82 14.52 -28.09
N ARG A 12 -18.99 14.58 -27.43
CA ARG A 12 -19.78 15.82 -27.25
C ARG A 12 -19.33 16.66 -26.04
N MET A 13 -18.70 16.05 -25.04
CA MET A 13 -18.20 16.72 -23.83
C MET A 13 -16.83 17.40 -24.02
N GLY A 14 -16.12 17.13 -25.11
CA GLY A 14 -14.84 17.77 -25.41
C GLY A 14 -13.78 17.52 -24.34
N THR A 15 -12.97 18.54 -24.01
CA THR A 15 -11.83 18.45 -23.07
C THR A 15 -12.22 18.52 -21.59
N GLY A 16 -13.50 18.69 -21.25
CA GLY A 16 -14.00 18.82 -19.87
C GLY A 16 -14.46 17.52 -19.22
N LEU A 17 -13.90 16.37 -19.63
CA LEU A 17 -14.42 15.07 -19.26
C LEU A 17 -14.05 14.67 -17.83
N ASP A 18 -15.04 14.67 -16.95
CA ASP A 18 -14.88 14.20 -15.58
C ASP A 18 -15.08 12.67 -15.52
N PHE A 19 -13.96 11.94 -15.51
CA PHE A 19 -13.95 10.47 -15.46
C PHE A 19 -14.66 9.93 -14.21
N GLU A 20 -14.77 10.72 -13.14
CA GLU A 20 -15.44 10.31 -11.89
C GLU A 20 -16.96 10.14 -12.11
N LYS A 21 -17.55 10.83 -13.10
CA LYS A 21 -18.99 10.79 -13.39
C LYS A 21 -19.41 9.67 -14.34
N ILE A 22 -18.46 9.02 -15.03
CA ILE A 22 -18.76 7.97 -16.02
C ILE A 22 -19.44 6.77 -15.35
N MET A 23 -18.92 6.32 -14.21
CA MET A 23 -19.45 5.15 -13.52
C MET A 23 -20.88 5.38 -12.98
N PRO A 24 -21.18 6.46 -12.24
CA PRO A 24 -22.55 6.78 -11.83
C PRO A 24 -23.53 6.89 -13.00
N TYR A 25 -23.11 7.52 -14.10
CA TYR A 25 -23.95 7.70 -15.28
C TYR A 25 -24.31 6.38 -15.96
N VAL A 26 -23.32 5.49 -16.13
CA VAL A 26 -23.54 4.18 -16.75
C VAL A 26 -24.48 3.33 -15.90
N ILE A 27 -24.32 3.37 -14.58
CA ILE A 27 -25.17 2.65 -13.63
C ILE A 27 -26.61 3.16 -13.72
N ALA A 28 -26.82 4.49 -13.75
CA ALA A 28 -28.15 5.09 -13.77
C ALA A 28 -28.92 4.86 -15.09
N ASN A 29 -28.24 4.85 -16.23
CA ASN A 29 -28.91 4.86 -17.54
C ASN A 29 -28.96 3.50 -18.25
N TYR A 30 -28.07 2.56 -17.91
CA TYR A 30 -27.91 1.32 -18.69
C TYR A 30 -28.11 0.04 -17.86
N VAL A 31 -28.38 0.13 -16.56
CA VAL A 31 -28.60 -1.03 -15.69
C VAL A 31 -30.11 -1.22 -15.42
N PRO A 32 -30.68 -2.42 -15.65
CA PRO A 32 -32.08 -2.69 -15.39
C PRO A 32 -32.48 -2.48 -13.93
N VAL A 33 -33.73 -2.03 -13.72
CA VAL A 33 -34.36 -1.97 -12.39
C VAL A 33 -34.33 -3.37 -11.74
N GLY A 34 -33.87 -3.46 -10.49
CA GLY A 34 -33.54 -4.72 -9.81
C GLY A 34 -32.03 -4.96 -9.74
N VAL A 35 -31.36 -5.10 -10.89
CA VAL A 35 -29.88 -5.22 -10.95
C VAL A 35 -29.21 -3.93 -10.47
N LEU A 36 -29.83 -2.77 -10.75
CA LEU A 36 -29.41 -1.47 -10.24
C LEU A 36 -29.37 -1.45 -8.70
N GLY A 37 -30.41 -2.00 -8.05
CA GLY A 37 -30.48 -2.07 -6.59
C GLY A 37 -29.37 -2.95 -6.01
N LEU A 38 -29.11 -4.10 -6.61
CA LEU A 38 -28.00 -4.98 -6.24
C LEU A 38 -26.63 -4.31 -6.44
N ALA A 39 -26.46 -3.58 -7.55
CA ALA A 39 -25.21 -2.87 -7.84
C ALA A 39 -24.92 -1.76 -6.83
N ILE A 40 -25.93 -0.95 -6.49
CA ILE A 40 -25.80 0.12 -5.48
C ILE A 40 -25.55 -0.49 -4.09
N ALA A 41 -26.28 -1.56 -3.72
CA ALA A 41 -26.07 -2.25 -2.46
C ALA A 41 -24.64 -2.82 -2.35
N GLY A 42 -24.13 -3.43 -3.43
CA GLY A 42 -22.75 -3.93 -3.50
C GLY A 42 -21.71 -2.81 -3.39
N LEU A 43 -21.93 -1.67 -4.06
CA LEU A 43 -21.05 -0.51 -3.97
C LEU A 43 -21.02 0.06 -2.54
N LEU A 44 -22.19 0.20 -1.91
CA LEU A 44 -22.30 0.64 -0.52
C LEU A 44 -21.63 -0.34 0.44
N ALA A 45 -21.80 -1.65 0.23
CA ALA A 45 -21.15 -2.68 1.03
C ALA A 45 -19.62 -2.62 0.90
N ALA A 46 -19.09 -2.48 -0.32
CA ALA A 46 -17.66 -2.33 -0.57
C ALA A 46 -17.08 -1.04 0.06
N PHE A 47 -17.82 0.06 -0.05
CA PHE A 47 -17.49 1.32 0.63
C PHE A 47 -17.45 1.14 2.15
N MET A 48 -18.50 0.57 2.74
CA MET A 48 -18.60 0.36 4.19
C MET A 48 -17.47 -0.55 4.70
N SER A 49 -17.10 -1.59 3.96
CA SER A 49 -15.98 -2.46 4.35
C SER A 49 -14.65 -1.69 4.43
N THR A 50 -14.39 -0.81 3.47
CA THR A 50 -13.16 0.00 3.44
C THR A 50 -13.19 1.10 4.52
N PHE A 51 -14.35 1.75 4.68
CA PHE A 51 -14.57 2.80 5.67
C PHE A 51 -14.40 2.27 7.09
N ASP A 52 -15.07 1.16 7.44
CA ASP A 52 -14.98 0.53 8.75
C ASP A 52 -13.54 0.10 9.07
N SER A 53 -12.86 -0.55 8.11
CA SER A 53 -11.47 -0.98 8.29
C SER A 53 -10.53 0.21 8.55
N THR A 54 -10.71 1.32 7.84
CA THR A 54 -9.85 2.51 7.97
C THR A 54 -10.09 3.24 9.29
N VAL A 55 -11.36 3.44 9.68
CA VAL A 55 -11.72 4.10 10.93
C VAL A 55 -11.27 3.27 12.12
N ASN A 56 -11.50 1.95 12.09
CA ASN A 56 -11.11 1.05 13.16
C ASN A 56 -9.58 0.94 13.32
N ALA A 57 -8.85 0.83 12.19
CA ALA A 57 -7.39 0.84 12.22
C ALA A 57 -6.82 2.17 12.75
N GLY A 58 -7.36 3.30 12.28
CA GLY A 58 -6.95 4.64 12.74
C GLY A 58 -7.20 4.84 14.23
N ALA A 59 -8.36 4.45 14.73
CA ALA A 59 -8.67 4.49 16.15
C ALA A 59 -7.72 3.60 16.96
N ALA A 60 -7.40 2.41 16.46
CA ALA A 60 -6.44 1.51 17.11
C ALA A 60 -5.02 2.11 17.18
N TYR A 61 -4.57 2.83 16.14
CA TYR A 61 -3.28 3.55 16.18
C TYR A 61 -3.29 4.66 17.23
N ILE A 62 -4.32 5.52 17.25
CA ILE A 62 -4.44 6.58 18.27
C ILE A 62 -4.47 5.99 19.68
N VAL A 63 -5.24 4.92 19.89
CA VAL A 63 -5.40 4.32 21.22
C VAL A 63 -4.15 3.59 21.68
N ASN A 64 -3.53 2.75 20.84
CA ASN A 64 -2.40 1.94 21.27
C ASN A 64 -1.08 2.70 21.21
N ASP A 65 -0.85 3.49 20.16
CA ASP A 65 0.45 4.13 19.92
C ASP A 65 0.58 5.48 20.61
N ILE A 66 -0.54 6.16 20.90
CA ILE A 66 -0.55 7.45 21.60
C ILE A 66 -1.12 7.30 23.01
N TYR A 67 -2.39 6.89 23.13
CA TYR A 67 -3.07 6.92 24.42
C TYR A 67 -2.47 5.94 25.42
N LYS A 68 -2.35 4.65 25.08
CA LYS A 68 -1.69 3.68 25.97
C LYS A 68 -0.21 3.99 26.12
N ARG A 69 0.51 4.22 25.04
CA ARG A 69 1.97 4.33 25.12
C ARG A 69 2.46 5.56 25.89
N TYR A 70 1.79 6.70 25.76
CA TYR A 70 2.30 7.97 26.30
C TYR A 70 1.36 8.69 27.28
N ILE A 71 0.03 8.53 27.15
CA ILE A 71 -0.92 9.29 27.98
C ILE A 71 -1.30 8.50 29.25
N ARG A 72 -1.70 7.24 29.09
CA ARG A 72 -2.15 6.37 30.18
C ARG A 72 -1.80 4.90 29.91
N PRO A 73 -0.56 4.48 30.25
CA PRO A 73 -0.09 3.09 30.10
C PRO A 73 -0.95 2.07 30.82
N GLU A 74 -1.37 2.39 32.04
CA GLU A 74 -2.20 1.53 32.89
C GLU A 74 -3.70 1.79 32.70
N ALA A 75 -4.14 2.12 31.48
CA ALA A 75 -5.56 2.33 31.20
C ALA A 75 -6.34 1.01 31.30
N ASP A 76 -7.46 1.03 32.02
CA ASP A 76 -8.37 -0.11 32.09
C ASP A 76 -9.10 -0.31 30.75
N ASN A 77 -9.57 -1.54 30.51
CA ASN A 77 -10.26 -1.91 29.26
C ASN A 77 -11.46 -0.99 28.95
N LYS A 78 -12.21 -0.53 29.95
CA LYS A 78 -13.36 0.37 29.70
C LYS A 78 -12.90 1.75 29.23
N SER A 79 -11.76 2.24 29.74
CA SER A 79 -11.19 3.52 29.27
C SER A 79 -10.59 3.39 27.88
N ILE A 80 -9.96 2.25 27.55
CA ILE A 80 -9.45 1.95 26.21
C ILE A 80 -10.59 1.94 25.18
N ILE A 81 -11.68 1.23 25.49
CA ILE A 81 -12.86 1.17 24.60
C ILE A 81 -13.48 2.55 24.40
N ARG A 82 -13.66 3.32 25.48
CA ARG A 82 -14.19 4.70 25.39
C ARG A 82 -13.30 5.60 24.54
N MET A 83 -11.98 5.51 24.71
CA MET A 83 -11.04 6.27 23.90
C MET A 83 -11.07 5.82 22.43
N SER A 84 -11.26 4.52 22.16
CA SER A 84 -11.45 4.03 20.79
C SER A 84 -12.69 4.63 20.12
N TYR A 85 -13.85 4.64 20.80
CA TYR A 85 -15.04 5.30 20.27
C TYR A 85 -14.84 6.79 20.02
N PHE A 86 -14.17 7.48 20.96
CA PHE A 86 -13.85 8.90 20.79
C PHE A 86 -12.94 9.13 19.58
N ALA A 87 -11.87 8.34 19.43
CA ALA A 87 -10.95 8.41 18.31
C ALA A 87 -11.65 8.13 16.97
N SER A 88 -12.52 7.11 16.92
CA SER A 88 -13.33 6.81 15.73
C SER A 88 -14.24 7.98 15.34
N ILE A 89 -14.95 8.57 16.31
CA ILE A 89 -15.81 9.74 16.06
C ILE A 89 -14.98 10.91 15.54
N LEU A 90 -13.82 11.17 16.16
CA LEU A 90 -12.92 12.25 15.75
C LEU A 90 -12.46 12.06 14.29
N ILE A 91 -11.98 10.87 13.94
CA ILE A 91 -11.54 10.53 12.58
C ILE A 91 -12.67 10.74 11.58
N VAL A 92 -13.90 10.31 11.90
CA VAL A 92 -15.05 10.47 11.01
C VAL A 92 -15.43 11.95 10.84
N VAL A 93 -15.44 12.72 11.92
CA VAL A 93 -15.74 14.17 11.88
C VAL A 93 -14.70 14.92 11.05
N GLU A 94 -13.42 14.64 11.25
CA GLU A 94 -12.34 15.21 10.44
C GLU A 94 -12.47 14.80 8.97
N GLY A 95 -12.73 13.52 8.69
CA GLY A 95 -12.95 13.02 7.34
C GLY A 95 -14.12 13.72 6.63
N ILE A 96 -15.24 13.94 7.32
CA ILE A 96 -16.40 14.68 6.78
C ILE A 96 -16.01 16.14 6.52
N ALA A 97 -15.30 16.78 7.45
CA ALA A 97 -14.84 18.16 7.28
C ALA A 97 -13.92 18.28 6.05
N PHE A 98 -12.89 17.45 5.93
CA PHE A 98 -12.01 17.43 4.77
C PHE A 98 -12.77 17.12 3.48
N GLY A 99 -13.71 16.18 3.51
CA GLY A 99 -14.56 15.83 2.37
C GLY A 99 -15.43 17.00 1.90
N ALA A 100 -15.94 17.83 2.81
CA ALA A 100 -16.73 19.01 2.46
C ALA A 100 -15.91 20.11 1.75
N TYR A 101 -14.60 20.15 1.99
CA TYR A 101 -13.67 21.08 1.32
C TYR A 101 -12.95 20.46 0.11
N ALA A 102 -13.11 19.15 -0.13
CA ALA A 102 -12.47 18.45 -1.23
C ALA A 102 -13.07 18.88 -2.58
N THR A 103 -12.23 19.40 -3.47
CA THR A 103 -12.66 19.87 -4.80
C THR A 103 -12.57 18.79 -5.88
N SER A 104 -11.62 17.85 -5.76
CA SER A 104 -11.44 16.73 -6.68
C SER A 104 -10.82 15.53 -5.95
N ILE A 105 -11.44 14.37 -6.09
CA ILE A 105 -10.91 13.11 -5.53
C ILE A 105 -9.62 12.75 -6.27
N HIS A 106 -9.58 12.92 -7.59
CA HIS A 106 -8.39 12.69 -8.39
C HIS A 106 -7.16 13.47 -7.89
N THR A 107 -7.28 14.78 -7.66
CA THR A 107 -6.13 15.59 -7.17
C THR A 107 -5.66 15.14 -5.80
N ILE A 108 -6.59 14.84 -4.89
CA ILE A 108 -6.26 14.33 -3.55
C ILE A 108 -5.52 12.99 -3.66
N MET A 109 -6.02 12.08 -4.50
CA MET A 109 -5.39 10.77 -4.71
C MET A 109 -4.01 10.89 -5.33
N GLN A 110 -3.82 11.75 -6.34
CA GLN A 110 -2.50 12.02 -6.90
C GLN A 110 -1.54 12.55 -5.84
N TRP A 111 -1.97 13.47 -4.99
CA TRP A 111 -1.14 14.01 -3.93
C TRP A 111 -0.78 12.95 -2.86
N LEU A 112 -1.75 12.12 -2.45
CA LEU A 112 -1.51 11.03 -1.50
C LEU A 112 -0.55 9.98 -2.07
N VAL A 113 -0.79 9.50 -3.30
CA VAL A 113 0.02 8.44 -3.92
C VAL A 113 1.41 8.96 -4.29
N SER A 114 1.50 10.12 -4.93
CA SER A 114 2.78 10.64 -5.41
C SER A 114 3.59 11.31 -4.31
N GLY A 115 2.93 12.07 -3.44
CA GLY A 115 3.56 12.80 -2.35
C GLY A 115 3.89 11.91 -1.15
N LEU A 116 2.86 11.39 -0.48
CA LEU A 116 3.07 10.52 0.70
C LEU A 116 3.67 9.18 0.29
N GLY A 117 3.16 8.56 -0.78
CA GLY A 117 3.69 7.28 -1.27
C GLY A 117 5.16 7.37 -1.65
N GLY A 118 5.58 8.44 -2.32
CA GLY A 118 6.99 8.68 -2.68
C GLY A 118 7.88 8.88 -1.46
N GLY A 119 7.42 9.69 -0.50
CA GLY A 119 8.16 9.97 0.73
C GLY A 119 8.24 8.82 1.74
N PHE A 120 7.31 7.87 1.65
CA PHE A 120 7.24 6.70 2.52
C PHE A 120 7.89 5.46 1.90
N ALA A 121 7.90 5.33 0.57
CA ALA A 121 8.36 4.13 -0.12
C ALA A 121 9.82 3.78 0.20
N ALA A 122 10.74 4.75 0.12
CA ALA A 122 12.16 4.50 0.30
C ALA A 122 12.53 3.94 1.69
N PRO A 123 12.16 4.60 2.82
CA PRO A 123 12.37 4.05 4.17
C PRO A 123 11.76 2.66 4.36
N ASN A 124 10.58 2.40 3.76
CA ASN A 124 9.89 1.12 3.89
C ASN A 124 10.52 -0.01 3.10
N ILE A 125 11.19 0.28 1.99
CA ILE A 125 11.99 -0.70 1.27
C ILE A 125 13.30 -0.94 2.04
N LEU A 126 13.99 0.12 2.45
CA LEU A 126 15.27 0.03 3.14
C LEU A 126 15.19 -0.77 4.44
N LYS A 127 14.09 -0.66 5.21
CA LYS A 127 13.95 -1.34 6.52
C LYS A 127 14.06 -2.86 6.44
N TRP A 128 13.70 -3.44 5.29
CA TRP A 128 13.77 -4.89 5.07
C TRP A 128 15.08 -5.33 4.43
N HIS A 129 15.72 -4.46 3.62
CA HIS A 129 16.83 -4.86 2.76
C HIS A 129 18.19 -4.35 3.22
N TRP A 130 18.27 -3.44 4.20
CA TRP A 130 19.52 -2.86 4.66
C TRP A 130 19.63 -2.88 6.19
N TRP A 131 20.61 -3.63 6.69
CA TRP A 131 20.81 -3.86 8.13
C TRP A 131 21.07 -2.61 8.96
N ARG A 132 21.53 -1.51 8.32
CA ARG A 132 21.99 -0.30 9.00
C ARG A 132 20.90 0.76 9.17
N LEU A 133 19.74 0.59 8.51
CA LEU A 133 18.62 1.50 8.68
C LEU A 133 18.12 1.43 10.12
N ASN A 134 18.13 2.57 10.81
CA ASN A 134 17.66 2.71 12.19
C ASN A 134 16.44 3.65 12.28
N GLY A 135 15.90 3.82 13.48
CA GLY A 135 14.74 4.68 13.72
C GLY A 135 14.94 6.13 13.26
N TYR A 136 16.14 6.70 13.40
CA TYR A 136 16.45 8.06 12.97
C TYR A 136 16.52 8.20 11.45
N GLY A 137 17.12 7.22 10.77
CA GLY A 137 17.10 7.15 9.31
C GLY A 137 15.68 7.06 8.77
N TYR A 138 14.85 6.21 9.36
CA TYR A 138 13.45 6.09 8.99
C TYR A 138 12.69 7.42 9.18
N PHE A 139 12.90 8.08 10.33
CA PHE A 139 12.31 9.38 10.63
C PHE A 139 12.71 10.45 9.62
N TRP A 140 14.03 10.67 9.40
CA TRP A 140 14.50 11.69 8.47
C TRP A 140 14.11 11.40 7.03
N GLY A 141 14.10 10.13 6.63
CA GLY A 141 13.57 9.70 5.35
C GLY A 141 12.12 10.12 5.11
N MET A 142 11.26 9.92 6.09
CA MET A 142 9.86 10.35 6.01
C MET A 142 9.71 11.87 6.02
N VAL A 143 10.44 12.57 6.90
CA VAL A 143 10.38 14.04 7.00
C VAL A 143 10.80 14.70 5.69
N PHE A 144 11.93 14.30 5.11
CA PHE A 144 12.39 14.83 3.84
C PHE A 144 11.51 14.38 2.69
N GLY A 145 10.99 13.15 2.71
CA GLY A 145 10.04 12.68 1.70
C GLY A 145 8.75 13.51 1.66
N ILE A 146 8.09 13.68 2.80
CA ILE A 146 6.86 14.49 2.92
C ILE A 146 7.18 15.98 2.66
N GLY A 147 8.29 16.48 3.17
CA GLY A 147 8.75 17.85 2.92
C GLY A 147 8.97 18.13 1.43
N SER A 148 9.66 17.23 0.71
CA SER A 148 9.84 17.32 -0.74
C SER A 148 8.51 17.24 -1.48
N ALA A 149 7.57 16.41 -1.05
CA ALA A 149 6.23 16.34 -1.64
C ALA A 149 5.44 17.64 -1.47
N LEU A 150 5.57 18.31 -0.33
CA LEU A 150 4.93 19.62 -0.08
C LEU A 150 5.59 20.76 -0.85
N LEU A 151 6.92 20.72 -1.01
CA LEU A 151 7.67 21.76 -1.71
C LEU A 151 7.64 21.62 -3.23
N CYS A 152 7.45 20.41 -3.76
CA CYS A 152 7.50 20.16 -5.20
C CYS A 152 6.48 20.98 -6.01
N PRO A 153 5.20 21.09 -5.62
CA PRO A 153 4.24 21.94 -6.32
C PRO A 153 4.60 23.43 -6.30
N VAL A 154 5.31 23.90 -5.26
CA VAL A 154 5.72 25.30 -5.12
C VAL A 154 6.94 25.60 -5.98
N LEU A 155 7.92 24.69 -6.02
CA LEU A 155 9.16 24.85 -6.79
C LEU A 155 8.97 24.53 -8.28
N PHE A 156 8.08 23.60 -8.60
CA PHE A 156 7.82 23.10 -9.95
C PHE A 156 6.32 23.05 -10.25
N PRO A 157 5.65 24.21 -10.36
CA PRO A 157 4.18 24.28 -10.50
C PRO A 157 3.61 23.65 -11.77
N GLY A 158 4.45 23.26 -12.75
CA GLY A 158 4.04 22.57 -13.96
C GLY A 158 4.36 21.06 -13.99
N MET A 159 4.94 20.51 -12.91
CA MET A 159 5.30 19.09 -12.87
C MET A 159 4.11 18.27 -12.37
N ASP A 160 3.69 17.28 -13.16
CA ASP A 160 2.69 16.31 -12.69
C ASP A 160 3.23 15.57 -11.44
N PRO A 161 2.44 15.41 -10.37
CA PRO A 161 2.86 14.70 -9.18
C PRO A 161 3.45 13.31 -9.46
N LEU A 162 2.94 12.59 -10.47
CA LEU A 162 3.45 11.28 -10.85
C LEU A 162 4.91 11.33 -11.35
N TYR A 163 5.29 12.38 -12.08
CA TYR A 163 6.68 12.59 -12.49
C TYR A 163 7.56 13.08 -11.34
N ALA A 164 6.99 13.73 -10.33
CA ALA A 164 7.69 14.13 -9.11
C ALA A 164 8.08 12.93 -8.22
N PHE A 165 7.32 11.83 -8.30
CA PHE A 165 7.47 10.67 -7.41
C PHE A 165 8.91 10.11 -7.32
N PRO A 166 9.64 9.84 -8.42
CA PRO A 166 11.01 9.31 -8.33
C PRO A 166 11.98 10.27 -7.64
N TYR A 167 11.79 11.59 -7.82
CA TYR A 167 12.64 12.60 -7.18
C TYR A 167 12.36 12.69 -5.68
N ILE A 168 11.09 12.64 -5.28
CA ILE A 168 10.68 12.60 -3.87
C ILE A 168 11.23 11.33 -3.19
N MET A 169 11.08 10.18 -3.85
CA MET A 169 11.60 8.92 -3.35
C MET A 169 13.12 8.94 -3.22
N LEU A 170 13.83 9.55 -4.18
CA LEU A 170 15.28 9.70 -4.11
C LEU A 170 15.71 10.61 -2.95
N ALA A 171 15.06 11.75 -2.77
CA ALA A 171 15.33 12.65 -1.65
C ALA A 171 15.10 11.95 -0.30
N SER A 172 14.00 11.21 -0.18
CA SER A 172 13.69 10.38 0.98
C SER A 172 14.74 9.29 1.21
N ALA A 173 15.20 8.60 0.17
CA ALA A 173 16.24 7.58 0.25
C ALA A 173 17.57 8.17 0.74
N ILE A 174 17.99 9.31 0.18
CA ILE A 174 19.21 10.00 0.59
C ILE A 174 19.13 10.40 2.05
N ALA A 175 18.02 11.01 2.48
CA ALA A 175 17.79 11.39 3.87
C ALA A 175 17.75 10.16 4.81
N SER A 176 17.19 9.04 4.36
CA SER A 176 17.16 7.78 5.12
C SER A 176 18.55 7.22 5.36
N VAL A 177 19.37 7.20 4.30
CA VAL A 177 20.75 6.70 4.36
C VAL A 177 21.61 7.64 5.19
N ALA A 178 21.55 8.95 4.93
CA ALA A 178 22.29 9.95 5.68
C ALA A 178 21.90 9.93 7.17
N GLY A 179 20.62 9.93 7.49
CA GLY A 179 20.13 9.87 8.87
C GLY A 179 20.57 8.60 9.59
N SER A 180 20.61 7.45 8.89
CA SER A 180 21.11 6.20 9.47
C SER A 180 22.61 6.21 9.71
N LEU A 181 23.40 6.77 8.78
CA LEU A 181 24.85 6.79 8.89
C LEU A 181 25.36 7.81 9.90
N LEU A 182 24.66 8.94 10.04
CA LEU A 182 25.02 10.02 10.97
C LEU A 182 24.62 9.71 12.43
N THR A 183 23.77 8.71 12.65
CA THR A 183 23.31 8.31 13.99
C THR A 183 23.86 6.94 14.38
N GLU A 184 23.82 6.63 15.67
CA GLU A 184 24.30 5.35 16.19
C GLU A 184 23.53 4.18 15.57
N LYS A 185 24.22 3.06 15.34
CA LYS A 185 23.59 1.82 14.90
C LYS A 185 22.70 1.27 16.00
N ASP A 186 21.62 0.59 15.63
CA ASP A 186 20.81 -0.14 16.60
C ASP A 186 21.64 -1.21 17.32
N ASP A 187 21.18 -1.56 18.52
CA ASP A 187 21.82 -2.57 19.36
C ASP A 187 22.00 -3.88 18.61
N GLU A 188 23.21 -4.42 18.71
CA GLU A 188 23.60 -5.62 17.97
C GLU A 188 22.74 -6.83 18.32
N GLU A 189 22.32 -6.94 19.58
CA GLU A 189 21.41 -8.01 20.02
C GLU A 189 20.03 -7.91 19.38
N VAL A 190 19.52 -6.69 19.21
CA VAL A 190 18.23 -6.45 18.54
C VAL A 190 18.32 -6.84 17.07
N LEU A 191 19.41 -6.45 16.39
CA LEU A 191 19.65 -6.79 14.98
C LEU A 191 19.78 -8.30 14.77
N ILE A 192 20.53 -8.99 15.64
CA ILE A 192 20.67 -10.45 15.57
C ILE A 192 19.31 -11.11 15.82
N LYS A 193 18.59 -10.71 16.87
CA LYS A 193 17.26 -11.25 17.18
C LYS A 193 16.28 -11.07 16.02
N PHE A 194 16.25 -9.88 15.43
CA PHE A 194 15.45 -9.59 14.25
C PHE A 194 15.82 -10.53 13.08
N TYR A 195 17.12 -10.65 12.78
CA TYR A 195 17.59 -11.50 11.68
C TYR A 195 17.23 -12.98 11.89
N THR A 196 17.40 -13.51 13.12
CA THR A 196 17.06 -14.91 13.43
C THR A 196 15.57 -15.22 13.30
N THR A 197 14.71 -14.23 13.58
CA THR A 197 13.24 -14.40 13.54
C THR A 197 12.69 -14.22 12.13
N VAL A 198 13.15 -13.17 11.43
CA VAL A 198 12.56 -12.75 10.15
C VAL A 198 13.30 -13.34 8.96
N ARG A 199 14.61 -13.61 9.10
CA ARG A 199 15.49 -14.07 8.01
C ARG A 199 15.34 -13.22 6.73
N PRO A 200 15.49 -11.89 6.81
CA PRO A 200 15.31 -11.02 5.65
C PRO A 200 16.42 -11.23 4.62
N TRP A 201 16.08 -11.07 3.34
CA TRP A 201 17.04 -11.01 2.25
C TRP A 201 17.54 -9.57 2.02
N GLY A 202 18.69 -9.42 1.36
CA GLY A 202 19.30 -8.12 1.04
C GLY A 202 20.69 -7.94 1.64
N PHE A 203 21.07 -6.69 1.90
CA PHE A 203 22.33 -6.30 2.49
C PHE A 203 22.29 -6.54 4.00
N TRP A 204 22.38 -7.80 4.43
CA TRP A 204 22.42 -8.22 5.84
C TRP A 204 23.70 -8.95 6.22
N GLY A 205 24.69 -9.04 5.31
CA GLY A 205 25.93 -9.81 5.48
C GLY A 205 26.57 -9.72 6.88
N PRO A 206 26.88 -8.51 7.38
CA PRO A 206 27.55 -8.37 8.69
C PRO A 206 26.75 -8.91 9.88
N VAL A 207 25.42 -8.76 9.85
CA VAL A 207 24.53 -9.27 10.91
C VAL A 207 24.29 -10.76 10.75
N ARG A 208 24.14 -11.23 9.50
CA ARG A 208 24.00 -12.64 9.15
C ARG A 208 25.20 -13.45 9.64
N GLU A 209 26.43 -13.00 9.38
CA GLU A 209 27.65 -13.67 9.84
C GLU A 209 27.68 -13.82 11.36
N LYS A 210 27.26 -12.78 12.08
CA LYS A 210 27.19 -12.80 13.55
C LYS A 210 26.07 -13.70 14.07
N ALA A 211 24.92 -13.71 13.40
CA ALA A 211 23.81 -14.60 13.73
C ALA A 211 24.20 -16.07 13.50
N MET A 212 24.83 -16.39 12.37
CA MET A 212 25.30 -17.75 12.05
C MET A 212 26.39 -18.25 13.00
N LYS A 213 27.23 -17.36 13.55
CA LYS A 213 28.17 -17.72 14.63
C LYS A 213 27.48 -18.14 15.92
N ARG A 214 26.29 -17.60 16.21
CA ARG A 214 25.50 -17.95 17.41
C ARG A 214 24.64 -19.18 17.18
N ASP A 215 24.12 -19.34 15.97
CA ASP A 215 23.27 -20.47 15.59
C ASP A 215 23.64 -20.98 14.18
N PRO A 216 24.45 -22.06 14.09
CA PRO A 216 24.84 -22.66 12.81
C PRO A 216 23.68 -23.24 11.99
N SER A 217 22.50 -23.47 12.61
CA SER A 217 21.32 -23.95 11.87
C SER A 217 20.76 -22.92 10.89
N LEU A 218 21.15 -21.64 11.05
CA LEU A 218 20.82 -20.53 10.15
C LEU A 218 21.64 -20.52 8.84
N ALA A 219 22.47 -21.55 8.61
CA ALA A 219 23.28 -21.66 7.41
C ALA A 219 22.48 -22.03 6.15
N SER A 220 21.20 -22.43 6.27
CA SER A 220 20.35 -22.67 5.11
C SER A 220 20.23 -21.40 4.26
N GLU A 221 20.53 -21.52 2.96
CA GLU A 221 20.50 -20.38 2.05
C GLU A 221 19.07 -19.94 1.80
N ILE A 222 18.73 -18.74 2.25
CA ILE A 222 17.57 -18.00 1.76
C ILE A 222 17.87 -17.62 0.31
N SER A 223 17.27 -18.32 -0.65
CA SER A 223 17.49 -18.04 -2.07
C SER A 223 16.68 -16.81 -2.49
N ALA A 224 17.26 -15.62 -2.32
CA ALA A 224 16.64 -14.34 -2.71
C ALA A 224 16.09 -14.36 -4.15
N GLY A 225 16.77 -15.06 -5.07
CA GLY A 225 16.30 -15.22 -6.46
C GLY A 225 15.01 -16.04 -6.60
N ARG A 226 14.82 -17.08 -5.77
CA ARG A 226 13.58 -17.88 -5.77
C ARG A 226 12.42 -17.06 -5.21
N ASP A 227 12.66 -16.34 -4.13
CA ASP A 227 11.64 -15.51 -3.48
C ASP A 227 11.21 -14.38 -4.41
N LEU A 228 12.17 -13.70 -5.06
CA LEU A 228 11.87 -12.66 -6.05
C LEU A 228 11.06 -13.22 -7.23
N LEU A 229 11.43 -14.41 -7.74
CA LEU A 229 10.68 -15.07 -8.81
C LEU A 229 9.25 -15.43 -8.37
N ASN A 230 9.09 -15.95 -7.16
CA ASN A 230 7.79 -16.24 -6.56
C ASN A 230 6.94 -14.96 -6.42
N VAL A 231 7.53 -13.85 -5.98
CA VAL A 231 6.85 -12.55 -5.89
C VAL A 231 6.40 -12.07 -7.27
N LEU A 232 7.27 -12.08 -8.28
CA LEU A 232 6.93 -11.65 -9.64
C LEU A 232 5.80 -12.48 -10.24
N ILE A 233 5.85 -13.81 -10.07
CA ILE A 233 4.79 -14.71 -10.54
C ILE A 233 3.51 -14.51 -9.73
N GLY A 234 3.63 -14.23 -8.43
CA GLY A 234 2.52 -13.85 -7.56
C GLY A 234 1.82 -12.58 -8.02
N VAL A 235 2.56 -11.57 -8.46
CA VAL A 235 1.99 -10.34 -9.04
C VAL A 235 1.21 -10.66 -10.32
N ILE A 236 1.79 -11.45 -11.23
CA ILE A 236 1.09 -11.87 -12.46
C ILE A 236 -0.20 -12.63 -12.11
N TRP A 237 -0.10 -13.59 -11.17
CA TRP A 237 -1.24 -14.37 -10.69
C TRP A 237 -2.33 -13.47 -10.10
N GLN A 238 -1.98 -12.52 -9.23
CA GLN A 238 -2.92 -11.55 -8.66
C GLN A 238 -3.59 -10.70 -9.76
N MET A 239 -2.83 -10.23 -10.75
CA MET A 239 -3.38 -9.44 -11.86
C MET A 239 -4.42 -10.24 -12.66
N THR A 240 -4.26 -11.55 -12.80
CA THR A 240 -5.28 -12.38 -13.50
C THR A 240 -6.64 -12.35 -12.81
N PHE A 241 -6.71 -12.29 -11.47
CA PHE A 241 -8.00 -12.14 -10.76
C PHE A 241 -8.71 -10.82 -11.06
N VAL A 242 -7.95 -9.76 -11.35
CA VAL A 242 -8.50 -8.47 -11.74
C VAL A 242 -8.93 -8.50 -13.21
N PHE A 243 -8.10 -9.04 -14.10
CA PHE A 243 -8.37 -9.06 -15.54
C PHE A 243 -9.51 -10.01 -15.92
N VAL A 244 -9.66 -11.17 -15.29
CA VAL A 244 -10.68 -12.17 -15.68
C VAL A 244 -12.11 -11.60 -15.60
N PRO A 245 -12.56 -10.98 -14.50
CA PRO A 245 -13.87 -10.32 -14.44
C PRO A 245 -14.01 -9.18 -15.45
N ILE A 246 -12.97 -8.37 -15.65
CA ILE A 246 -12.98 -7.27 -16.62
C ILE A 246 -13.19 -7.81 -18.05
N LEU A 247 -12.45 -8.85 -18.43
CA LEU A 247 -12.53 -9.48 -19.75
C LEU A 247 -13.87 -10.19 -19.97
N LEU A 248 -14.44 -10.79 -18.92
CA LEU A 248 -15.80 -11.33 -18.93
C LEU A 248 -16.83 -10.24 -19.24
N VAL A 249 -16.75 -9.09 -18.55
CA VAL A 249 -17.63 -7.93 -18.78
C VAL A 249 -17.43 -7.33 -20.18
N MET A 250 -16.19 -7.31 -20.67
CA MET A 250 -15.87 -6.90 -22.05
C MET A 250 -16.31 -7.91 -23.10
N LYS A 251 -16.87 -9.07 -22.71
CA LYS A 251 -17.24 -10.19 -23.59
C LYS A 251 -16.08 -10.69 -24.46
N SER A 252 -14.85 -10.51 -23.98
CA SER A 252 -13.62 -10.87 -24.68
C SER A 252 -13.18 -12.29 -24.29
N PHE A 253 -13.96 -13.28 -24.71
CA PHE A 253 -13.81 -14.67 -24.24
C PHE A 253 -12.43 -15.28 -24.58
N LYS A 254 -11.85 -14.94 -25.73
CA LYS A 254 -10.51 -15.43 -26.11
C LYS A 254 -9.44 -15.00 -25.11
N TRP A 255 -9.40 -13.72 -24.77
CA TRP A 255 -8.45 -13.16 -23.81
C TRP A 255 -8.76 -13.61 -22.38
N MET A 256 -10.04 -13.80 -22.05
CA MET A 256 -10.44 -14.34 -20.76
C MET A 256 -9.92 -15.77 -20.55
N ILE A 257 -10.07 -16.65 -21.55
CA ILE A 257 -9.53 -18.02 -21.49
C ILE A 257 -8.01 -17.98 -21.34
N PHE A 258 -7.33 -17.11 -22.09
CA PHE A 258 -5.88 -16.92 -21.97
C PHE A 258 -5.47 -16.48 -20.54
N ALA A 259 -6.17 -15.51 -19.96
CA ALA A 259 -5.92 -15.06 -18.59
C ALA A 259 -6.16 -16.17 -17.55
N VAL A 260 -7.21 -16.99 -17.74
CA VAL A 260 -7.49 -18.16 -16.88
C VAL A 260 -6.38 -19.22 -17.00
N ILE A 261 -5.85 -19.47 -18.20
CA ILE A 261 -4.72 -20.38 -18.39
C ILE A 261 -3.49 -19.87 -17.64
N ILE A 262 -3.16 -18.58 -17.76
CA ILE A 262 -2.06 -17.97 -16.99
C ILE A 262 -2.30 -18.13 -15.49
N MET A 263 -3.51 -17.88 -15.01
CA MET A 263 -3.88 -18.04 -13.61
C MET A 263 -3.63 -19.46 -13.11
N VAL A 264 -4.01 -20.48 -13.89
CA VAL A 264 -3.79 -21.90 -13.52
C VAL A 264 -2.29 -22.24 -13.52
N ILE A 265 -1.55 -21.85 -14.57
CA ILE A 265 -0.10 -22.12 -14.66
C ILE A 265 0.64 -21.49 -13.48
N THR A 266 0.37 -20.21 -13.20
CA THR A 266 1.01 -19.49 -12.11
C THR A 266 0.58 -20.03 -10.74
N SER A 267 -0.66 -20.51 -10.57
CA SER A 267 -1.10 -21.23 -9.37
C SER A 267 -0.30 -22.51 -9.14
N ILE A 268 -0.11 -23.33 -10.18
CA ILE A 268 0.65 -24.58 -10.09
C ILE A 268 2.12 -24.29 -9.77
N PHE A 269 2.69 -23.27 -10.39
CA PHE A 269 4.06 -22.84 -10.12
C PHE A 269 4.23 -22.41 -8.65
N LEU A 270 3.38 -21.50 -8.16
CA LEU A 270 3.44 -21.02 -6.78
C LEU A 270 3.19 -22.13 -5.77
N LYS A 271 2.30 -23.08 -6.09
CA LYS A 271 2.08 -24.24 -5.24
C LYS A 271 3.36 -25.07 -5.05
N LYS A 272 4.05 -25.41 -6.15
CA LYS A 272 5.27 -26.25 -6.10
C LYS A 272 6.50 -25.52 -5.60
N ASN A 273 6.67 -24.26 -5.99
CA ASN A 273 7.91 -23.51 -5.75
C ASN A 273 7.87 -22.69 -4.45
N TRP A 274 6.68 -22.44 -3.89
CA TRP A 274 6.50 -21.69 -2.66
C TRP A 274 5.70 -22.49 -1.62
N TYR A 275 4.44 -22.85 -1.90
CA TYR A 275 3.55 -23.43 -0.88
C TYR A 275 4.04 -24.76 -0.28
N GLU A 276 4.44 -25.72 -1.13
CA GLU A 276 4.91 -27.04 -0.68
C GLU A 276 6.28 -27.00 0.02
N ARG A 277 6.98 -25.86 -0.03
CA ARG A 277 8.26 -25.64 0.65
C ARG A 277 8.13 -24.82 1.94
N LEU A 278 6.96 -24.22 2.20
CA LEU A 278 6.68 -23.56 3.48
C LEU A 278 6.78 -24.58 4.62
N GLY A 279 7.82 -24.45 5.45
CA GLY A 279 8.07 -25.32 6.61
C GLY A 279 9.20 -26.35 6.44
N ASN A 280 9.83 -26.43 5.26
CA ASN A 280 11.03 -27.26 5.03
C ASN A 280 12.35 -26.44 4.98
N ASP A 281 12.27 -25.10 5.10
CA ASP A 281 13.38 -24.13 5.12
C ASP A 281 13.41 -23.36 6.47
#